data_AF-A0A6C0D673-F1
#
_entry.id   AF-A0A6C0D673-F1
#
_cell.length_a   1.000
_cell.length_b   1.000
_cell.length_c   1.000
_cell.angle_alpha   90.00
_cell.angle_beta   90.00
_cell.angle_gamma   90.00
#
_symmetry.space_group_name_H-M   'P 1'
#
loop_
_entity.id
_entity.type
_entity.pdbx_description
1 polymer ?
#
loop_
_entity_poly.entity_id
_entity_poly.type
_entity_poly.pdbx_seq_one_letter_code
_entity_poly.pdbx_strand_id
1 'polypeptide(L)'
;MKNQICEKSMSFEDCELAILRHAVDENEKKQGERIVNSEDVKKIIHIVEDFLIRKKRICYGGTAINNILPKYHQFYNKDLEIPDYDFFSKTALEDAKELADIYYEQGFDEVEAKAGMHYGTFKVFVNFIPVADITYLEEEIYDSIQKDALSRGGIKYAPPNFLRMSMYLELSRPEGDISRWEKVIKRLTLLNKNYPLSPDINCDAIDFQRDFEKPYSIEERESLYFLVRDVLIEQGCVFFGGYASSMYSRYMSKNRRYMIQKIPDFDVLYEDPEKCALVLQERLREHGVKYIKSISHEAIGELIPERIEIRAGKETLAFIYKPVACHNYNTVFINGKEISIATIDTMLSFYLAFIYTKRPYLNKERILCMAQFLFDVEQENRLNQKGLLKRFTMNCYGKQSTIESMRAEKTAKYKELSDKRGTYEYDMWFLKYSPSYAHEKTGKKSPAASKSMRKQQQQKPQKKRTQQKTKKVRFLNIF
;
A
#
# COMPACT_ATOMS: atom_id res chain seq x y z
N MET A 1 -4.69 -51.29 0.87
CA MET A 1 -5.79 -50.32 1.02
C MET A 1 -5.51 -49.16 0.08
N LYS A 2 -6.41 -48.80 -0.85
CA LYS A 2 -6.25 -47.59 -1.66
C LYS A 2 -6.63 -46.40 -0.76
N ASN A 3 -5.64 -45.63 -0.33
CA ASN A 3 -5.92 -44.34 0.30
C ASN A 3 -6.53 -43.42 -0.77
N GLN A 4 -7.74 -42.89 -0.56
CA GLN A 4 -8.40 -41.97 -1.51
C GLN A 4 -7.59 -40.70 -1.78
N ILE A 5 -6.68 -40.34 -0.87
CA ILE A 5 -5.81 -39.17 -0.96
C ILE A 5 -4.56 -39.45 -1.83
N CYS A 6 -4.11 -40.70 -1.91
CA CYS A 6 -2.89 -41.04 -2.63
C CYS A 6 -3.20 -41.57 -4.03
N GLU A 7 -2.72 -40.87 -5.05
CA GLU A 7 -2.76 -41.35 -6.42
C GLU A 7 -1.75 -42.48 -6.64
N LYS A 8 -2.05 -43.39 -7.57
CA LYS A 8 -1.17 -44.54 -7.86
C LYS A 8 0.22 -44.14 -8.39
N SER A 9 0.35 -42.93 -8.93
CA SER A 9 1.58 -42.36 -9.49
C SER A 9 2.46 -41.65 -8.46
N MET A 10 1.98 -41.45 -7.24
CA MET A 10 2.75 -40.77 -6.19
C MET A 10 3.81 -41.72 -5.60
N SER A 11 4.98 -41.16 -5.26
CA SER A 11 5.95 -41.85 -4.42
C SER A 11 5.38 -42.07 -3.01
N PHE A 12 6.06 -42.89 -2.20
CA PHE A 12 5.67 -43.08 -0.80
C PHE A 12 5.72 -41.74 -0.05
N GLU A 13 6.79 -40.98 -0.27
CA GLU A 13 7.04 -39.67 0.32
C GLU A 13 6.00 -38.64 -0.12
N ASP A 14 5.62 -38.61 -1.40
CA ASP A 14 4.57 -37.71 -1.91
C ASP A 14 3.20 -38.07 -1.32
N CYS A 15 2.90 -39.36 -1.17
CA CYS A 15 1.67 -39.84 -0.54
C CYS A 15 1.64 -39.48 0.96
N GLU A 16 2.75 -39.62 1.69
CA GLU A 16 2.86 -39.21 3.09
C GLU A 16 2.64 -37.69 3.24
N LEU A 17 3.26 -36.88 2.37
CA LEU A 17 3.09 -35.43 2.37
C LEU A 17 1.64 -35.02 2.02
N ALA A 18 1.00 -35.71 1.08
CA ALA A 18 -0.40 -35.46 0.72
C ALA A 18 -1.35 -35.78 1.89
N ILE A 19 -1.11 -36.87 2.62
CA ILE A 19 -1.86 -37.21 3.84
C ILE A 19 -1.68 -36.13 4.90
N LEU A 20 -0.44 -35.69 5.15
CA LEU A 20 -0.17 -34.63 6.11
C LEU A 20 -0.89 -33.33 5.73
N ARG A 21 -0.79 -32.89 4.47
CA ARG A 21 -1.48 -31.68 3.97
C ARG A 21 -2.99 -31.77 4.17
N HIS A 22 -3.60 -32.89 3.80
CA HIS A 22 -5.02 -33.11 4.02
C HIS A 22 -5.40 -33.04 5.51
N ALA A 23 -4.60 -33.66 6.38
CA ALA A 23 -4.83 -33.62 7.83
C ALA A 23 -4.67 -32.20 8.40
N VAL A 24 -3.71 -31.41 7.89
CA VAL A 24 -3.56 -29.99 8.24
C VAL A 24 -4.80 -29.22 7.83
N ASP A 25 -5.25 -29.34 6.57
CA ASP A 25 -6.44 -28.64 6.06
C ASP A 25 -7.69 -28.96 6.89
N GLU A 26 -7.93 -30.24 7.21
CA GLU A 26 -9.07 -30.66 8.04
C GLU A 26 -9.00 -30.12 9.48
N ASN A 27 -7.80 -30.10 10.07
CA ASN A 27 -7.60 -29.64 11.44
C ASN A 27 -7.71 -28.12 11.53
N GLU A 28 -7.12 -27.37 10.59
CA GLU A 28 -7.24 -25.91 10.49
C GLU A 28 -8.70 -25.51 10.32
N LYS A 29 -9.45 -26.19 9.45
CA LYS A 29 -10.90 -25.96 9.28
C LYS A 29 -11.65 -26.14 10.60
N LYS A 30 -11.47 -27.27 11.30
CA LYS A 30 -12.15 -27.54 12.58
C LYS A 30 -11.77 -26.54 13.67
N GLN A 31 -10.51 -26.10 13.71
CA GLN A 31 -10.06 -25.09 14.67
C GLN A 31 -10.65 -23.72 14.35
N GLY A 32 -10.62 -23.31 13.09
CA GLY A 32 -11.22 -22.05 12.61
C GLY A 32 -12.70 -21.95 12.92
N GLU A 33 -13.48 -22.99 12.59
CA GLU A 33 -14.92 -23.05 12.89
C GLU A 33 -15.21 -22.86 14.38
N ARG A 34 -14.40 -23.45 15.27
CA ARG A 34 -14.59 -23.32 16.73
C ARG A 34 -14.32 -21.91 17.22
N ILE A 35 -13.27 -21.28 16.70
CA ILE A 35 -12.86 -19.93 17.10
C ILE A 35 -13.91 -18.91 16.63
N VAL A 36 -14.25 -18.93 15.35
CA VAL A 36 -15.23 -18.00 14.75
C VAL A 36 -16.61 -18.15 15.38
N ASN A 37 -17.01 -19.37 15.75
CA ASN A 37 -18.32 -19.60 16.36
C ASN A 37 -18.41 -19.25 17.84
N SER A 38 -17.31 -18.88 18.49
CA SER A 38 -17.35 -18.41 19.87
C SER A 38 -18.14 -17.10 19.98
N GLU A 39 -18.96 -16.99 21.04
CA GLU A 39 -19.82 -15.82 21.24
C GLU A 39 -19.01 -14.52 21.38
N ASP A 40 -17.86 -14.61 22.05
CA ASP A 40 -16.94 -13.47 22.22
C ASP A 40 -16.41 -12.98 20.87
N VAL A 41 -15.98 -13.88 19.96
CA VAL A 41 -15.48 -13.49 18.63
C VAL A 41 -16.58 -12.88 17.78
N LYS A 42 -17.80 -13.43 17.81
CA LYS A 42 -18.95 -12.84 17.11
C LYS A 42 -19.25 -11.43 17.62
N LYS A 43 -19.22 -11.23 18.94
CA LYS A 43 -19.38 -9.91 19.57
C LYS A 43 -18.26 -8.96 19.15
N ILE A 44 -17.01 -9.44 19.10
CA ILE A 44 -15.87 -8.64 18.65
C ILE A 44 -16.07 -8.14 17.21
N ILE A 45 -16.43 -9.04 16.29
CA ILE A 45 -16.68 -8.72 14.88
C ILE A 45 -17.83 -7.73 14.76
N HIS A 46 -18.93 -7.96 15.46
CA HIS A 46 -20.09 -7.07 15.38
C HIS A 46 -19.77 -5.63 15.83
N ILE A 47 -18.99 -5.46 16.90
CA ILE A 47 -18.59 -4.13 17.40
C ILE A 47 -17.75 -3.37 16.37
N VAL A 48 -16.76 -4.02 15.72
CA VAL A 48 -15.95 -3.32 14.70
C VAL A 48 -16.77 -3.01 13.45
N GLU A 49 -17.67 -3.90 13.03
CA GLU A 49 -18.57 -3.63 11.91
C GLU A 49 -19.51 -2.46 12.19
N ASP A 50 -20.12 -2.40 13.37
CA ASP A 50 -20.96 -1.28 13.80
C ASP A 50 -20.18 0.03 13.89
N PHE A 51 -18.95 -0.02 14.39
CA PHE A 51 -18.04 1.11 14.40
C PHE A 51 -17.79 1.64 12.98
N LEU A 52 -17.45 0.74 12.04
CA LEU A 52 -17.20 1.08 10.63
C LEU A 52 -18.43 1.70 9.96
N ILE A 53 -19.62 1.16 10.21
CA ILE A 53 -20.90 1.68 9.68
C ILE A 53 -21.17 3.09 10.23
N ARG A 54 -21.08 3.27 11.55
CA ARG A 54 -21.37 4.53 12.24
C ARG A 54 -20.39 5.63 11.85
N LYS A 55 -19.09 5.32 11.89
CA LYS A 55 -18.00 6.27 11.61
C LYS A 55 -17.75 6.44 10.12
N LYS A 56 -18.36 5.60 9.27
CA LYS A 56 -18.24 5.59 7.81
C LYS A 56 -16.79 5.52 7.34
N ARG A 57 -15.97 4.72 8.04
CA ARG A 57 -14.56 4.48 7.69
C ARG A 57 -14.45 3.53 6.51
N ILE A 58 -13.33 3.62 5.79
CA ILE A 58 -13.18 2.97 4.48
C ILE A 58 -12.26 1.78 4.63
N CYS A 59 -12.82 0.57 4.56
CA CYS A 59 -12.03 -0.65 4.55
C CYS A 59 -11.18 -0.75 3.28
N TYR A 60 -9.95 -1.23 3.39
CA TYR A 60 -9.06 -1.48 2.26
C TYR A 60 -8.46 -2.90 2.34
N GLY A 61 -7.43 -3.17 1.51
CA GLY A 61 -6.66 -4.41 1.60
C GLY A 61 -7.42 -5.66 1.17
N GLY A 62 -7.00 -6.81 1.72
CA GLY A 62 -7.56 -8.12 1.34
C GLY A 62 -9.05 -8.24 1.66
N THR A 63 -9.46 -7.73 2.83
CA THR A 63 -10.84 -7.77 3.30
C THR A 63 -11.75 -6.93 2.42
N ALA A 64 -11.30 -5.76 1.98
CA ALA A 64 -12.06 -4.96 1.03
C ALA A 64 -12.20 -5.63 -0.33
N ILE A 65 -11.10 -6.14 -0.90
CA ILE A 65 -11.15 -6.86 -2.18
C ILE A 65 -12.14 -8.03 -2.08
N ASN A 66 -12.07 -8.83 -1.01
CA ASN A 66 -12.97 -9.96 -0.81
C ASN A 66 -14.44 -9.52 -0.75
N ASN A 67 -14.76 -8.54 0.09
CA ASN A 67 -16.16 -8.17 0.36
C ASN A 67 -16.85 -7.45 -0.80
N ILE A 68 -16.11 -6.80 -1.71
CA ILE A 68 -16.70 -6.19 -2.91
C ILE A 68 -16.95 -7.22 -4.02
N LEU A 69 -16.30 -8.38 -3.99
CA LEU A 69 -16.50 -9.42 -5.00
C LEU A 69 -17.85 -10.14 -4.82
N PRO A 70 -18.44 -10.67 -5.92
CA PRO A 70 -19.55 -11.61 -5.82
C PRO A 70 -19.21 -12.80 -4.94
N LYS A 71 -20.17 -13.34 -4.19
CA LYS A 71 -19.97 -14.42 -3.20
C LYS A 71 -19.14 -15.60 -3.73
N TYR A 72 -19.37 -16.03 -4.97
CA TYR A 72 -18.67 -17.16 -5.59
C TYR A 72 -17.21 -16.88 -6.00
N HIS A 73 -16.79 -15.61 -5.98
CA HIS A 73 -15.40 -15.18 -6.21
C HIS A 73 -14.70 -14.72 -4.92
N GLN A 74 -15.38 -14.77 -3.77
CA GLN A 74 -14.77 -14.48 -2.48
C GLN A 74 -13.77 -15.58 -2.13
N PHE A 75 -12.62 -15.17 -1.60
CA PHE A 75 -11.49 -16.03 -1.29
C PHE A 75 -11.20 -16.14 0.22
N TYR A 76 -11.89 -15.36 1.07
CA TYR A 76 -11.92 -15.59 2.51
C TYR A 76 -13.20 -16.29 2.92
N ASN A 77 -13.06 -17.24 3.84
CA ASN A 77 -14.19 -17.96 4.40
C ASN A 77 -14.53 -17.41 5.79
N LYS A 78 -15.60 -16.61 5.87
CA LYS A 78 -16.05 -15.98 7.12
C LYS A 78 -16.53 -16.97 8.18
N ASP A 79 -16.79 -18.22 7.80
CA ASP A 79 -17.18 -19.28 8.74
C ASP A 79 -15.96 -19.95 9.39
N LEU A 80 -14.76 -19.73 8.84
CA LEU A 80 -13.51 -20.36 9.28
C LEU A 80 -12.49 -19.36 9.82
N GLU A 81 -12.49 -18.13 9.29
CA GLU A 81 -11.48 -17.12 9.57
C GLU A 81 -12.11 -15.86 10.16
N ILE A 82 -11.47 -15.31 11.19
CA ILE A 82 -11.82 -13.98 11.71
C ILE A 82 -11.39 -12.93 10.68
N PRO A 83 -12.28 -12.04 10.22
CA PRO A 83 -11.89 -10.98 9.30
C PRO A 83 -10.91 -10.00 9.98
N ASP A 84 -9.80 -9.74 9.31
CA ASP A 84 -8.86 -8.67 9.68
C ASP A 84 -9.35 -7.36 9.03
N TYR A 85 -9.80 -6.40 9.83
CA TYR A 85 -10.33 -5.14 9.31
C TYR A 85 -9.22 -4.08 9.19
N ASP A 86 -8.65 -3.99 8.00
CA ASP A 86 -7.85 -2.84 7.57
C ASP A 86 -8.77 -1.69 7.12
N PHE A 87 -8.68 -0.51 7.73
CA PHE A 87 -9.46 0.66 7.28
C PHE A 87 -8.76 2.01 7.43
N PHE A 88 -9.08 2.91 6.50
CA PHE A 88 -8.59 4.29 6.53
C PHE A 88 -9.42 5.17 7.44
N SER A 89 -8.76 6.15 8.06
CA SER A 89 -9.39 7.23 8.81
C SER A 89 -8.61 8.54 8.67
N LYS A 90 -9.33 9.67 8.71
CA LYS A 90 -8.73 11.01 8.85
C LYS A 90 -8.26 11.30 10.28
N THR A 91 -8.73 10.50 11.24
CA THR A 91 -8.48 10.65 12.69
C THR A 91 -8.17 9.28 13.28
N ALA A 92 -7.18 8.60 12.69
CA ALA A 92 -6.89 7.19 12.97
C ALA A 92 -6.49 6.95 14.44
N LEU A 93 -5.77 7.89 15.05
CA LEU A 93 -5.39 7.83 16.46
C LEU A 93 -6.62 7.86 17.38
N GLU A 94 -7.53 8.82 17.14
CA GLU A 94 -8.78 8.97 17.90
C GLU A 94 -9.66 7.74 17.72
N ASP A 95 -9.82 7.27 16.49
CA ASP A 95 -10.65 6.11 16.19
C ASP A 95 -10.11 4.83 16.83
N ALA A 96 -8.77 4.68 16.92
CA ALA A 96 -8.15 3.54 17.61
C ALA A 96 -8.42 3.56 19.11
N LYS A 97 -8.34 4.75 19.75
CA LYS A 97 -8.68 4.91 21.16
C LYS A 97 -10.17 4.68 21.40
N GLU A 98 -11.05 5.28 20.60
CA GLU A 98 -12.51 5.12 20.71
C GLU A 98 -12.93 3.65 20.52
N LEU A 99 -12.37 2.95 19.54
CA LEU A 99 -12.69 1.54 19.33
C LEU A 99 -12.24 0.67 20.51
N ALA A 100 -11.06 0.94 21.08
CA ALA A 100 -10.60 0.27 22.29
C ALA A 100 -11.52 0.56 23.50
N ASP A 101 -11.96 1.80 23.68
CA ASP A 101 -12.89 2.19 24.75
C ASP A 101 -14.21 1.44 24.62
N ILE A 102 -14.79 1.36 23.42
CA ILE A 102 -16.02 0.62 23.15
C ILE A 102 -15.87 -0.86 23.55
N TYR A 103 -14.75 -1.50 23.20
CA TYR A 103 -14.51 -2.88 23.63
C TYR A 103 -14.44 -3.02 25.15
N TYR A 104 -13.72 -2.13 25.81
CA TYR A 104 -13.62 -2.16 27.27
C TYR A 104 -14.99 -1.96 27.95
N GLU A 105 -15.78 -1.01 27.48
CA GLU A 105 -17.15 -0.77 27.95
C GLU A 105 -18.08 -1.97 27.72
N GLN A 106 -17.81 -2.79 26.70
CA GLN A 106 -18.53 -4.02 26.41
C GLN A 106 -18.11 -5.22 27.28
N GLY A 107 -17.18 -5.02 28.22
CA GLY A 107 -16.77 -6.00 29.22
C GLY A 107 -15.57 -6.85 28.83
N PHE A 108 -14.81 -6.47 27.80
CA PHE A 108 -13.56 -7.15 27.46
C PHE A 108 -12.41 -6.67 28.36
N ASP A 109 -11.68 -7.60 28.97
CA ASP A 109 -10.63 -7.30 29.95
C ASP A 109 -9.34 -6.79 29.29
N GLU A 110 -8.84 -7.53 28.29
CA GLU A 110 -7.54 -7.29 27.66
C GLU A 110 -7.69 -6.53 26.34
N VAL A 111 -7.84 -5.20 26.44
CA VAL A 111 -7.96 -4.31 25.28
C VAL A 111 -6.75 -3.38 25.17
N GLU A 112 -6.13 -3.35 23.99
CA GLU A 112 -4.97 -2.51 23.69
C GLU A 112 -5.11 -1.88 22.29
N ALA A 113 -4.93 -0.56 22.19
CA ALA A 113 -4.64 0.12 20.94
C ALA A 113 -3.17 0.57 20.94
N LYS A 114 -2.41 0.20 19.91
CA LYS A 114 -0.98 0.57 19.82
C LYS A 114 -0.56 0.98 18.42
N ALA A 115 0.52 1.74 18.32
CA ALA A 115 1.11 2.10 17.03
C ALA A 115 1.59 0.85 16.28
N GLY A 116 1.20 0.75 15.01
CA GLY A 116 1.65 -0.24 14.05
C GLY A 116 3.09 0.02 13.61
N MET A 117 3.61 -0.78 12.68
CA MET A 117 5.00 -0.62 12.20
C MET A 117 5.19 0.66 11.38
N HIS A 118 4.22 1.00 10.55
CA HIS A 118 4.19 2.23 9.76
C HIS A 118 3.63 3.40 10.58
N TYR A 119 4.15 4.59 10.33
CA TYR A 119 3.66 5.83 10.96
C TYR A 119 2.19 6.05 10.65
N GLY A 120 1.40 6.46 11.65
CA GLY A 120 -0.03 6.74 11.46
C GLY A 120 -0.92 5.50 11.26
N THR A 121 -0.38 4.28 11.33
CA THR A 121 -1.18 3.05 11.44
C THR A 121 -1.26 2.63 12.90
N PHE A 122 -2.44 2.22 13.35
CA PHE A 122 -2.69 1.73 14.71
C PHE A 122 -3.34 0.36 14.66
N LYS A 123 -3.01 -0.49 15.62
CA LYS A 123 -3.55 -1.84 15.76
C LYS A 123 -4.38 -1.92 17.03
N VAL A 124 -5.60 -2.41 16.94
CA VAL A 124 -6.49 -2.68 18.08
C VAL A 124 -6.55 -4.17 18.34
N PHE A 125 -6.25 -4.55 19.57
CA PHE A 125 -6.29 -5.93 20.06
C PHE A 125 -7.36 -6.08 21.14
N VAL A 126 -8.10 -7.19 21.08
CA VAL A 126 -9.09 -7.57 22.09
C VAL A 126 -8.83 -9.02 22.48
N ASN A 127 -8.55 -9.28 23.75
CA ASN A 127 -8.16 -10.60 24.25
C ASN A 127 -7.06 -11.25 23.40
N PHE A 128 -6.05 -10.45 23.05
CA PHE A 128 -4.90 -10.83 22.20
C PHE A 128 -5.24 -11.15 20.73
N ILE A 129 -6.50 -11.03 20.32
CA ILE A 129 -6.93 -11.14 18.92
C ILE A 129 -6.69 -9.80 18.23
N PRO A 130 -5.95 -9.74 17.11
CA PRO A 130 -5.87 -8.53 16.28
C PRO A 130 -7.22 -8.32 15.60
N VAL A 131 -7.87 -7.20 15.88
CA VAL A 131 -9.23 -6.92 15.39
C VAL A 131 -9.22 -5.95 14.21
N ALA A 132 -8.37 -4.92 14.29
CA ALA A 132 -8.35 -3.86 13.30
C ALA A 132 -6.98 -3.20 13.15
N ASP A 133 -6.66 -2.87 11.91
CA ASP A 133 -5.57 -1.99 11.50
C ASP A 133 -6.17 -0.68 10.97
N ILE A 134 -5.94 0.41 11.70
CA ILE A 134 -6.51 1.73 11.42
C ILE A 134 -5.40 2.63 10.89
N THR A 135 -5.46 2.98 9.61
CA THR A 135 -4.40 3.75 8.94
C THR A 135 -4.86 5.18 8.67
N TYR A 136 -4.05 6.14 9.10
CA TYR A 136 -4.25 7.54 8.78
C TYR A 136 -4.14 7.75 7.27
N LEU A 137 -5.07 8.50 6.71
CA LEU A 137 -4.99 8.96 5.33
C LEU A 137 -5.29 10.45 5.28
N GLU A 138 -4.46 11.17 4.53
CA GLU A 138 -4.58 12.61 4.34
C GLU A 138 -5.96 12.97 3.77
N GLU A 139 -6.53 14.09 4.22
CA GLU A 139 -7.93 14.46 4.01
C GLU A 139 -8.30 14.58 2.52
N GLU A 140 -7.43 15.19 1.70
CA GLU A 140 -7.66 15.33 0.26
C GLU A 140 -7.87 13.97 -0.40
N ILE A 141 -6.97 13.02 -0.11
CA ILE A 141 -7.01 11.66 -0.64
C ILE A 141 -8.20 10.90 -0.06
N TYR A 142 -8.40 10.94 1.26
CA TYR A 142 -9.47 10.23 1.94
C TYR A 142 -10.83 10.63 1.38
N ASP A 143 -11.08 11.93 1.24
CA ASP A 143 -12.34 12.44 0.70
C ASP A 143 -12.51 12.02 -0.77
N SER A 144 -11.43 11.97 -1.56
CA SER A 144 -11.50 11.50 -2.94
C SER A 144 -11.86 10.02 -3.04
N ILE A 145 -11.27 9.17 -2.20
CA ILE A 145 -11.59 7.74 -2.12
C ILE A 145 -13.03 7.55 -1.63
N GLN A 146 -13.45 8.34 -0.63
CA GLN A 146 -14.76 8.20 -0.01
C GLN A 146 -15.91 8.44 -0.99
N LYS A 147 -15.72 9.32 -1.98
CA LYS A 147 -16.72 9.60 -3.04
C LYS A 147 -17.01 8.39 -3.91
N ASP A 148 -15.96 7.62 -4.23
CA ASP A 148 -16.06 6.47 -5.12
C ASP A 148 -16.20 5.13 -4.35
N ALA A 149 -16.23 5.18 -3.01
CA ALA A 149 -16.26 4.01 -2.15
C ALA A 149 -17.55 3.18 -2.33
N LEU A 150 -17.39 1.86 -2.34
CA LEU A 150 -18.51 0.92 -2.45
C LEU A 150 -19.10 0.63 -1.07
N SER A 151 -20.42 0.53 -0.96
CA SER A 151 -21.09 0.12 0.28
C SER A 151 -21.63 -1.30 0.18
N ARG A 152 -21.34 -2.13 1.19
CA ARG A 152 -21.90 -3.49 1.37
C ARG A 152 -22.24 -3.68 2.84
N GLY A 153 -23.52 -3.91 3.14
CA GLY A 153 -23.98 -4.03 4.54
C GLY A 153 -23.76 -2.76 5.36
N GLY A 154 -23.73 -1.58 4.73
CA GLY A 154 -23.46 -0.30 5.40
C GLY A 154 -21.98 0.04 5.58
N ILE A 155 -21.08 -0.95 5.48
CA ILE A 155 -19.63 -0.74 5.54
C ILE A 155 -19.12 -0.19 4.21
N LYS A 156 -18.27 0.84 4.27
CA LYS A 156 -17.61 1.41 3.09
C LYS A 156 -16.32 0.66 2.78
N TYR A 157 -16.11 0.35 1.52
CA TYR A 157 -14.92 -0.30 0.98
C TYR A 157 -14.26 0.58 -0.06
N ALA A 158 -12.94 0.59 -0.08
CA ALA A 158 -12.16 1.34 -1.05
C ALA A 158 -12.58 0.98 -2.50
N PRO A 159 -12.63 1.96 -3.41
CA PRO A 159 -13.01 1.74 -4.80
C PRO A 159 -12.05 0.76 -5.51
N PRO A 160 -12.53 0.02 -6.52
CA PRO A 160 -11.70 -0.93 -7.27
C PRO A 160 -10.41 -0.32 -7.83
N ASN A 161 -10.44 0.93 -8.30
CA ASN A 161 -9.25 1.60 -8.85
C ASN A 161 -8.18 1.85 -7.77
N PHE A 162 -8.57 2.15 -6.53
CA PHE A 162 -7.64 2.30 -5.42
C PHE A 162 -7.05 0.96 -5.00
N LEU A 163 -7.88 -0.09 -4.91
CA LEU A 163 -7.40 -1.44 -4.61
C LEU A 163 -6.43 -1.93 -5.70
N ARG A 164 -6.75 -1.66 -6.97
CA ARG A 164 -5.87 -1.94 -8.10
C ARG A 164 -4.54 -1.18 -8.01
N MET A 165 -4.58 0.11 -7.68
CA MET A 165 -3.39 0.92 -7.43
C MET A 165 -2.49 0.25 -6.38
N SER A 166 -3.05 -0.11 -5.21
CA SER A 166 -2.27 -0.73 -4.13
C SER A 166 -1.64 -2.06 -4.54
N MET A 167 -2.32 -2.86 -5.38
CA MET A 167 -1.78 -4.13 -5.85
C MET A 167 -0.66 -3.93 -6.88
N TYR A 168 -0.81 -2.98 -7.81
CA TYR A 168 0.28 -2.64 -8.73
C TYR A 168 1.47 -2.03 -8.00
N LEU A 169 1.23 -1.26 -6.94
CA LEU A 169 2.28 -0.71 -6.10
C LEU A 169 3.16 -1.82 -5.51
N GLU A 170 2.55 -2.87 -4.94
CA GLU A 170 3.28 -4.04 -4.42
C GLU A 170 4.05 -4.78 -5.53
N LEU A 171 3.43 -5.00 -6.70
CA LEU A 171 4.08 -5.67 -7.85
C LEU A 171 5.20 -4.84 -8.49
N SER A 172 5.18 -3.52 -8.30
CA SER A 172 6.19 -2.60 -8.81
C SER A 172 7.46 -2.52 -7.94
N ARG A 173 7.45 -3.10 -6.73
CA ARG A 173 8.52 -2.96 -5.73
C ARG A 173 9.30 -4.26 -5.53
N PRO A 174 10.31 -4.57 -6.35
CA PRO A 174 11.06 -5.83 -6.26
C PRO A 174 11.94 -5.95 -5.00
N GLU A 175 12.32 -4.83 -4.39
CA GLU A 175 13.00 -4.84 -3.09
C GLU A 175 12.02 -4.88 -1.90
N GLY A 176 10.71 -4.82 -2.16
CA GLY A 176 9.67 -4.96 -1.15
C GLY A 176 9.43 -6.42 -0.76
N ASP A 177 8.23 -6.72 -0.23
CA ASP A 177 7.87 -8.08 0.16
C ASP A 177 7.38 -8.91 -1.03
N ILE A 178 8.34 -9.46 -1.79
CA ILE A 178 8.07 -10.29 -2.98
C ILE A 178 7.33 -11.60 -2.64
N SER A 179 7.33 -12.05 -1.38
CA SER A 179 6.60 -13.26 -0.96
C SER A 179 5.08 -13.10 -1.15
N ARG A 180 4.60 -11.86 -1.25
CA ARG A 180 3.19 -11.52 -1.46
C ARG A 180 2.77 -11.51 -2.92
N TRP A 181 3.70 -11.47 -3.88
CA TRP A 181 3.38 -11.22 -5.29
C TRP A 181 2.39 -12.23 -5.87
N GLU A 182 2.53 -13.52 -5.55
CA GLU A 182 1.60 -14.55 -6.02
C GLU A 182 0.17 -14.30 -5.50
N LYS A 183 0.04 -13.96 -4.22
CA LYS A 183 -1.25 -13.63 -3.60
C LYS A 183 -1.84 -12.35 -4.20
N VAL A 184 -1.01 -11.34 -4.45
CA VAL A 184 -1.41 -10.06 -5.04
C VAL A 184 -1.91 -10.25 -6.47
N ILE A 185 -1.18 -10.95 -7.34
CA ILE A 185 -1.58 -11.12 -8.75
C ILE A 185 -2.87 -11.94 -8.90
N LYS A 186 -3.09 -12.97 -8.06
CA LYS A 186 -4.34 -13.74 -8.03
C LYS A 186 -5.54 -12.84 -7.69
N ARG A 187 -5.39 -11.99 -6.67
CA ARG A 187 -6.43 -11.03 -6.25
C ARG A 187 -6.67 -9.95 -7.29
N LEU A 188 -5.61 -9.41 -7.88
CA LEU A 188 -5.68 -8.43 -8.96
C LEU A 188 -6.44 -9.00 -10.17
N THR A 189 -6.17 -10.25 -10.53
CA THR A 189 -6.88 -10.94 -11.62
C THR A 189 -8.38 -11.09 -11.32
N LEU A 190 -8.73 -11.51 -10.11
CA LEU A 190 -10.14 -11.59 -9.67
C LEU A 190 -10.81 -10.21 -9.67
N LEU A 191 -10.13 -9.18 -9.14
CA LEU A 191 -10.63 -7.82 -9.12
C LEU A 191 -10.90 -7.34 -10.54
N ASN A 192 -9.94 -7.47 -11.44
CA ASN A 192 -10.05 -7.03 -12.84
C ASN A 192 -11.15 -7.77 -13.61
N LYS A 193 -11.40 -9.05 -13.29
CA LYS A 193 -12.49 -9.82 -13.90
C LYS A 193 -13.88 -9.29 -13.51
N ASN A 194 -14.05 -8.84 -12.26
CA ASN A 194 -15.36 -8.41 -11.74
C ASN A 194 -15.56 -6.89 -11.80
N TYR A 195 -14.46 -6.14 -11.81
CA TYR A 195 -14.39 -4.70 -11.90
C TYR A 195 -13.32 -4.35 -12.94
N PRO A 196 -13.62 -4.45 -14.24
CA PRO A 196 -12.67 -4.12 -15.30
C PRO A 196 -12.27 -2.65 -15.21
N LEU A 197 -11.03 -2.33 -15.61
CA LEU A 197 -10.59 -0.96 -15.73
C LEU A 197 -11.22 -0.35 -16.99
N SER A 198 -12.40 0.24 -16.83
CA SER A 198 -13.10 0.96 -17.90
C SER A 198 -13.38 2.38 -17.43
N PRO A 199 -12.81 3.40 -18.07
CA PRO A 199 -13.26 4.78 -17.94
C PRO A 199 -14.72 4.88 -18.41
N ASP A 200 -15.53 5.71 -17.77
CA ASP A 200 -16.94 5.98 -18.15
C ASP A 200 -17.04 6.94 -19.35
N ILE A 201 -15.96 7.06 -20.13
CA ILE A 201 -15.76 8.00 -21.23
C ILE A 201 -15.17 7.27 -22.42
N ASN A 202 -15.47 7.77 -23.62
CA ASN A 202 -14.82 7.27 -24.82
C ASN A 202 -13.39 7.83 -24.91
N CYS A 203 -12.39 7.01 -24.61
CA CYS A 203 -10.99 7.41 -24.70
C CYS A 203 -10.54 7.80 -26.11
N ASP A 204 -11.26 7.35 -27.16
CA ASP A 204 -10.99 7.77 -28.54
C ASP A 204 -11.39 9.24 -28.80
N ALA A 205 -12.21 9.83 -27.93
CA ALA A 205 -12.68 11.21 -28.03
C ALA A 205 -11.87 12.20 -27.17
N ILE A 206 -10.90 11.70 -26.39
CA ILE A 206 -10.08 12.55 -25.53
C ILE A 206 -8.85 13.01 -26.29
N ASP A 207 -8.65 14.32 -26.34
CA ASP A 207 -7.37 14.84 -26.76
C ASP A 207 -6.34 14.62 -25.64
N PHE A 208 -5.37 13.73 -25.90
CA PHE A 208 -4.25 13.51 -24.98
C PHE A 208 -3.23 14.65 -25.05
N GLN A 209 -3.32 15.51 -26.08
CA GLN A 209 -2.55 16.73 -26.25
C GLN A 209 -3.13 17.85 -25.38
N ARG A 210 -2.26 18.59 -24.69
CA ARG A 210 -2.58 19.96 -24.30
C ARG A 210 -2.03 20.87 -25.39
N ASP A 211 -2.83 21.82 -25.85
CA ASP A 211 -2.33 22.84 -26.77
C ASP A 211 -1.38 23.77 -26.02
N PHE A 212 -0.18 23.99 -26.59
CA PHE A 212 0.76 24.99 -26.08
C PHE A 212 0.08 26.36 -26.10
N GLU A 213 0.04 27.06 -24.96
CA GLU A 213 -0.63 28.36 -24.87
C GLU A 213 0.06 29.48 -25.68
N LYS A 214 1.29 29.26 -26.20
CA LYS A 214 2.05 30.23 -26.99
C LYS A 214 2.21 29.79 -28.45
N PRO A 215 2.36 30.74 -29.40
CA PRO A 215 2.63 30.45 -30.79
C PRO A 215 4.10 30.04 -30.96
N TYR A 216 4.47 28.88 -30.43
CA TYR A 216 5.69 28.21 -30.87
C TYR A 216 5.44 27.64 -32.26
N SER A 217 6.43 27.79 -33.15
CA SER A 217 6.40 27.05 -34.41
C SER A 217 6.38 25.54 -34.14
N ILE A 218 6.05 24.74 -35.15
CA ILE A 218 6.09 23.28 -35.02
C ILE A 218 7.52 22.83 -34.72
N GLU A 219 8.50 23.43 -35.39
CA GLU A 219 9.92 23.15 -35.26
C GLU A 219 10.45 23.50 -33.87
N GLU A 220 10.03 24.65 -33.30
CA GLU A 220 10.42 25.05 -31.95
C GLU A 220 9.89 24.08 -30.88
N ARG A 221 8.65 23.59 -31.05
CA ARG A 221 8.05 22.58 -30.15
C ARG A 221 8.79 21.25 -30.22
N GLU A 222 9.10 20.78 -31.42
CA GLU A 222 9.86 19.54 -31.61
C GLU A 222 11.27 19.65 -31.03
N SER A 223 11.96 20.77 -31.31
CA SER A 223 13.29 21.04 -30.77
C SER A 223 13.30 21.05 -29.24
N LEU A 224 12.34 21.75 -28.62
CA LEU A 224 12.19 21.80 -27.17
C LEU A 224 11.89 20.43 -26.58
N TYR A 225 10.97 19.68 -27.19
CA TYR A 225 10.63 18.33 -26.75
C TYR A 225 11.85 17.39 -26.76
N PHE A 226 12.63 17.40 -27.84
CA PHE A 226 13.82 16.56 -27.94
C PHE A 226 14.94 17.00 -27.01
N LEU A 227 15.09 18.31 -26.78
CA LEU A 227 16.03 18.84 -25.80
C LEU A 227 15.70 18.34 -24.38
N VAL A 228 14.45 18.50 -23.94
CA VAL A 228 14.02 18.03 -22.61
C VAL A 228 14.19 16.52 -22.50
N ARG A 229 13.75 15.76 -23.50
CA ARG A 229 13.91 14.30 -23.56
C ARG A 229 15.37 13.90 -23.38
N ASP A 230 16.27 14.49 -24.15
CA ASP A 230 17.67 14.07 -24.21
C ASP A 230 18.39 14.38 -22.91
N VAL A 231 18.12 15.54 -22.30
CA VAL A 231 18.66 15.87 -20.97
C VAL A 231 18.19 14.87 -19.92
N LEU A 232 16.90 14.52 -19.91
CA LEU A 232 16.36 13.55 -18.95
C LEU A 232 16.93 12.13 -19.17
N ILE A 233 17.15 11.73 -20.43
CA ILE A 233 17.85 10.46 -20.75
C ILE A 233 19.30 10.49 -20.24
N GLU A 234 20.03 11.58 -20.48
CA GLU A 234 21.43 11.75 -20.07
C GLU A 234 21.60 11.77 -18.55
N GLN A 235 20.61 12.29 -17.82
CA GLN A 235 20.57 12.21 -16.36
C GLN A 235 20.27 10.79 -15.85
N GLY A 236 19.83 9.87 -16.70
CA GLY A 236 19.44 8.51 -16.30
C GLY A 236 18.07 8.46 -15.61
N CYS A 237 17.19 9.43 -15.88
CA CYS A 237 15.85 9.45 -15.32
C CYS A 237 15.01 8.25 -15.79
N VAL A 238 14.11 7.76 -14.93
CA VAL A 238 13.15 6.71 -15.31
C VAL A 238 11.85 7.35 -15.78
N PHE A 239 11.49 7.15 -17.04
CA PHE A 239 10.26 7.70 -17.61
C PHE A 239 9.06 6.84 -17.24
N PHE A 240 7.98 7.47 -16.78
CA PHE A 240 6.71 6.79 -16.49
C PHE A 240 5.48 7.53 -17.02
N GLY A 241 5.64 8.74 -17.57
CA GLY A 241 4.56 9.53 -18.15
C GLY A 241 4.32 9.29 -19.64
N GLY A 242 3.93 10.34 -20.36
CA GLY A 242 3.55 10.27 -21.78
C GLY A 242 4.59 9.64 -22.70
N TYR A 243 5.87 10.00 -22.53
CA TYR A 243 6.97 9.39 -23.29
C TYR A 243 7.04 7.87 -23.11
N ALA A 244 6.92 7.38 -21.86
CA ALA A 244 6.90 5.95 -21.56
C ALA A 244 5.65 5.27 -22.16
N SER A 245 4.46 5.88 -22.02
CA SER A 245 3.24 5.37 -22.66
C SER A 245 3.39 5.25 -24.18
N SER A 246 4.05 6.22 -24.84
CA SER A 246 4.31 6.19 -26.27
C SER A 246 5.19 5.00 -26.68
N MET A 247 6.11 4.58 -25.81
CA MET A 247 6.96 3.41 -26.05
C MET A 247 6.16 2.12 -26.01
N TYR A 248 5.17 2.01 -25.12
CA TYR A 248 4.26 0.87 -25.07
C TYR A 248 3.26 0.84 -26.24
N SER A 249 2.98 1.97 -26.89
CA SER A 249 2.00 2.04 -27.99
C SER A 249 2.34 1.11 -29.16
N ARG A 250 3.62 0.76 -29.35
CA ARG A 250 4.10 -0.15 -30.42
C ARG A 250 3.47 -1.54 -30.35
N TYR A 251 2.97 -1.95 -29.19
CA TYR A 251 2.33 -3.24 -28.96
C TYR A 251 0.82 -3.23 -29.26
N MET A 252 0.28 -2.12 -29.78
CA MET A 252 -1.13 -1.99 -30.14
C MET A 252 -1.42 -2.01 -31.65
N SER A 253 -2.70 -2.12 -31.98
CA SER A 253 -3.24 -1.87 -33.32
C SER A 253 -3.04 -0.40 -33.77
N LYS A 254 -2.93 -0.17 -35.08
CA LYS A 254 -2.54 1.14 -35.65
C LYS A 254 -3.46 2.29 -35.22
N ASN A 255 -4.76 2.05 -35.07
CA ASN A 255 -5.74 3.08 -34.71
C ASN A 255 -5.51 3.64 -33.30
N ARG A 256 -5.08 2.79 -32.34
CA ARG A 256 -4.83 3.21 -30.96
C ARG A 256 -3.45 3.86 -30.74
N ARG A 257 -2.50 3.66 -31.66
CA ARG A 257 -1.14 4.25 -31.58
C ARG A 257 -1.15 5.77 -31.70
N TYR A 258 -2.01 6.33 -32.56
CA TYR A 258 -2.03 7.76 -32.87
C TYR A 258 -2.38 8.61 -31.64
N MET A 259 -3.17 8.07 -30.71
CA MET A 259 -3.62 8.77 -29.50
C MET A 259 -2.50 9.11 -28.50
N ILE A 260 -1.35 8.40 -28.55
CA ILE A 260 -0.35 8.43 -27.46
C ILE A 260 0.98 9.05 -27.92
N GLN A 261 1.17 9.24 -29.23
CA GLN A 261 2.44 9.73 -29.81
C GLN A 261 2.70 11.22 -29.58
N LYS A 262 1.77 11.97 -28.96
CA LYS A 262 1.78 13.44 -28.94
C LYS A 262 1.56 14.03 -27.55
N ILE A 263 2.12 13.43 -26.51
CA ILE A 263 2.06 13.98 -25.14
C ILE A 263 3.30 14.89 -24.93
N PRO A 264 3.11 16.21 -24.71
CA PRO A 264 4.21 17.18 -24.66
C PRO A 264 5.02 17.17 -23.34
N ASP A 265 4.50 16.53 -22.29
CA ASP A 265 5.06 16.60 -20.93
C ASP A 265 5.80 15.29 -20.56
N PHE A 266 6.91 15.43 -19.82
CA PHE A 266 7.66 14.30 -19.29
C PHE A 266 7.39 14.10 -17.79
N ASP A 267 6.85 12.94 -17.41
CA ASP A 267 6.87 12.49 -16.01
C ASP A 267 7.99 11.47 -15.81
N VAL A 268 8.91 11.80 -14.91
CA VAL A 268 10.10 10.99 -14.64
C VAL A 268 10.36 10.81 -13.14
N LEU A 269 11.00 9.71 -12.78
CA LEU A 269 11.54 9.48 -11.44
C LEU A 269 13.02 9.87 -11.40
N TYR A 270 13.41 10.59 -10.35
CA TYR A 270 14.80 10.92 -10.06
C TYR A 270 15.01 11.13 -8.56
N GLU A 271 16.06 10.55 -7.96
CA GLU A 271 16.29 10.58 -6.51
C GLU A 271 16.52 12.00 -5.94
N ASP A 272 17.09 12.89 -6.75
CA ASP A 272 17.36 14.29 -6.42
C ASP A 272 16.67 15.24 -7.42
N PRO A 273 15.34 15.48 -7.25
CA PRO A 273 14.59 16.31 -8.19
C PRO A 273 15.17 17.71 -8.38
N GLU A 274 15.74 18.30 -7.32
CA GLU A 274 16.33 19.65 -7.37
C GLU A 274 17.55 19.69 -8.29
N LYS A 275 18.45 18.71 -8.17
CA LYS A 275 19.62 18.60 -9.05
C LYS A 275 19.22 18.37 -10.51
N CYS A 276 18.28 17.45 -10.75
CA CYS A 276 17.82 17.19 -12.12
C CYS A 276 17.14 18.43 -12.73
N ALA A 277 16.32 19.12 -11.93
CA ALA A 277 15.70 20.38 -12.30
C ALA A 277 16.75 21.44 -12.67
N LEU A 278 17.79 21.61 -11.85
CA LEU A 278 18.86 22.56 -12.09
C LEU A 278 19.56 22.30 -13.43
N VAL A 279 19.99 21.05 -13.68
CA VAL A 279 20.66 20.67 -14.93
C VAL A 279 19.74 20.91 -16.13
N LEU A 280 18.46 20.54 -16.04
CA LEU A 280 17.51 20.78 -17.12
C LEU A 280 17.32 22.27 -17.38
N GLN A 281 17.23 23.10 -16.35
CA GLN A 281 17.12 24.54 -16.49
C GLN A 281 18.36 25.16 -17.16
N GLU A 282 19.56 24.73 -16.78
CA GLU A 282 20.81 25.19 -17.40
C GLU A 282 20.84 24.87 -18.89
N ARG A 283 20.55 23.61 -19.27
CA ARG A 283 20.48 23.18 -20.67
C ARG A 283 19.44 23.93 -21.49
N LEU A 284 18.27 24.20 -20.91
CA LEU A 284 17.23 24.99 -21.55
C LEU A 284 17.69 26.45 -21.78
N ARG A 285 18.39 27.07 -20.81
CA ARG A 285 18.93 28.43 -20.95
C ARG A 285 20.03 28.50 -22.01
N GLU A 286 20.92 27.52 -22.06
CA GLU A 286 21.97 27.41 -23.09
C GLU A 286 21.38 27.38 -24.51
N HIS A 287 20.22 26.75 -24.68
CA HIS A 287 19.49 26.68 -25.95
C HIS A 287 18.53 27.86 -26.18
N GLY A 288 18.64 28.93 -25.40
CA GLY A 288 17.88 30.17 -25.61
C GLY A 288 16.42 30.14 -25.15
N VAL A 289 15.98 29.12 -24.42
CA VAL A 289 14.61 29.04 -23.87
C VAL A 289 14.46 30.08 -22.76
N LYS A 290 13.42 30.92 -22.85
CA LYS A 290 13.16 32.02 -21.91
C LYS A 290 12.05 31.66 -20.91
N TYR A 291 12.01 32.40 -19.79
CA TYR A 291 10.98 32.29 -18.75
C TYR A 291 10.89 30.91 -18.09
N ILE A 292 12.04 30.27 -17.87
CA ILE A 292 12.11 28.97 -17.22
C ILE A 292 11.93 29.13 -15.71
N LYS A 293 11.06 28.32 -15.10
CA LYS A 293 10.81 28.27 -13.65
C LYS A 293 10.74 26.82 -13.17
N SER A 294 11.22 26.59 -11.95
CA SER A 294 10.97 25.36 -11.19
C SER A 294 9.96 25.68 -10.08
N ILE A 295 8.99 24.79 -9.89
CA ILE A 295 7.99 24.90 -8.83
C ILE A 295 8.08 23.61 -8.02
N SER A 296 8.45 23.73 -6.75
CA SER A 296 8.45 22.60 -5.83
C SER A 296 7.03 22.32 -5.36
N HIS A 297 6.68 21.04 -5.31
CA HIS A 297 5.42 20.55 -4.79
C HIS A 297 5.69 19.51 -3.71
N GLU A 298 5.18 19.77 -2.51
CA GLU A 298 5.22 18.83 -1.39
C GLU A 298 4.52 17.50 -1.71
N ALA A 299 4.90 16.47 -0.96
CA ALA A 299 4.22 15.18 -0.99
C ALA A 299 2.77 15.31 -0.50
N ILE A 300 1.87 14.49 -1.06
CA ILE A 300 0.48 14.41 -0.62
C ILE A 300 0.25 13.01 -0.05
N GLY A 301 0.24 12.93 1.28
CA GLY A 301 0.24 11.65 2.00
C GLY A 301 1.40 10.76 1.56
N GLU A 302 1.16 9.44 1.56
CA GLU A 302 2.15 8.44 1.11
C GLU A 302 2.01 8.10 -0.39
N LEU A 303 0.98 8.62 -1.07
CA LEU A 303 0.65 8.22 -2.44
C LEU A 303 1.35 9.07 -3.49
N ILE A 304 1.48 10.38 -3.25
CA ILE A 304 2.04 11.31 -4.23
C ILE A 304 3.35 11.85 -3.69
N PRO A 305 4.48 11.54 -4.35
CA PRO A 305 5.75 12.03 -3.90
C PRO A 305 5.90 13.54 -4.03
N GLU A 306 6.86 14.06 -3.26
CA GLU A 306 7.54 15.32 -3.54
C GLU A 306 8.01 15.34 -5.01
N ARG A 307 7.78 16.46 -5.68
CA ARG A 307 8.14 16.61 -7.09
C ARG A 307 8.45 18.04 -7.44
N ILE A 308 9.23 18.21 -8.49
CA ILE A 308 9.49 19.52 -9.09
C ILE A 308 8.85 19.58 -10.46
N GLU A 309 8.11 20.65 -10.69
CA GLU A 309 7.56 21.00 -11.99
C GLU A 309 8.47 22.00 -12.69
N ILE A 310 8.86 21.70 -13.93
CA ILE A 310 9.64 22.60 -14.78
C ILE A 310 8.71 23.25 -15.80
N ARG A 311 8.66 24.58 -15.80
CA ARG A 311 7.84 25.36 -16.72
C ARG A 311 8.66 26.27 -17.62
N ALA A 312 8.20 26.47 -18.84
CA ALA A 312 8.63 27.55 -19.73
C ALA A 312 7.45 28.51 -19.98
N GLY A 313 7.45 29.66 -19.31
CA GLY A 313 6.29 30.54 -19.27
C GLY A 313 5.13 29.90 -18.50
N LYS A 314 4.06 29.53 -19.20
CA LYS A 314 2.91 28.81 -18.64
C LYS A 314 2.90 27.32 -18.96
N GLU A 315 3.75 26.90 -19.91
CA GLU A 315 3.83 25.52 -20.35
C GLU A 315 4.59 24.67 -19.33
N THR A 316 4.08 23.49 -19.03
CA THR A 316 4.78 22.52 -18.20
C THR A 316 5.58 21.58 -19.09
N LEU A 317 6.90 21.53 -18.90
CA LEU A 317 7.80 20.70 -19.70
C LEU A 317 8.00 19.32 -19.07
N ALA A 318 8.16 19.27 -17.74
CA ALA A 318 8.42 18.04 -17.03
C ALA A 318 7.98 18.12 -15.58
N PHE A 319 7.59 16.97 -15.03
CA PHE A 319 7.54 16.71 -13.60
C PHE A 319 8.60 15.69 -13.23
N ILE A 320 9.45 16.05 -12.26
CA ILE A 320 10.51 15.21 -11.72
C ILE A 320 10.08 14.77 -10.32
N TYR A 321 9.68 13.51 -10.19
CA TYR A 321 9.17 12.94 -8.97
C TYR A 321 10.29 12.23 -8.19
N LYS A 322 10.33 12.47 -6.88
CA LYS A 322 11.21 11.72 -6.00
C LYS A 322 10.63 10.32 -5.77
N PRO A 323 11.36 9.23 -6.03
CA PRO A 323 10.85 7.89 -5.78
C PRO A 323 10.65 7.66 -4.27
N VAL A 324 9.46 7.18 -3.88
CA VAL A 324 9.13 6.84 -2.48
C VAL A 324 9.57 5.42 -2.07
N ALA A 325 9.97 4.61 -3.06
CA ALA A 325 10.37 3.23 -2.93
C ALA A 325 11.26 2.83 -4.13
N CYS A 326 11.80 1.62 -4.14
CA CYS A 326 12.47 1.10 -5.33
C CYS A 326 11.42 0.61 -6.33
N HIS A 327 11.15 1.40 -7.38
CA HIS A 327 10.15 1.08 -8.40
C HIS A 327 10.80 0.45 -9.64
N ASN A 328 10.25 -0.67 -10.11
CA ASN A 328 10.85 -1.41 -11.21
C ASN A 328 10.70 -0.70 -12.56
N TYR A 329 11.72 -0.90 -13.39
CA TYR A 329 11.80 -0.36 -14.74
C TYR A 329 12.53 -1.32 -15.68
N ASN A 330 12.38 -1.09 -16.98
CA ASN A 330 13.08 -1.80 -18.04
C ASN A 330 13.97 -0.82 -18.80
N THR A 331 15.13 -1.30 -19.22
CA THR A 331 16.03 -0.56 -20.11
C THR A 331 15.74 -0.91 -21.57
N VAL A 332 15.72 0.11 -22.45
CA VAL A 332 15.71 -0.06 -23.91
C VAL A 332 16.83 0.76 -24.55
N PHE A 333 17.38 0.27 -25.67
CA PHE A 333 18.39 0.99 -26.44
C PHE A 333 17.77 1.57 -27.70
N ILE A 334 17.84 2.89 -27.86
CA ILE A 334 17.34 3.61 -29.04
C ILE A 334 18.42 4.58 -29.51
N ASN A 335 18.84 4.47 -30.78
CA ASN A 335 19.89 5.30 -31.38
C ASN A 335 21.19 5.35 -30.56
N GLY A 336 21.58 4.21 -29.97
CA GLY A 336 22.78 4.10 -29.12
C GLY A 336 22.64 4.70 -27.72
N LYS A 337 21.49 5.31 -27.37
CA LYS A 337 21.19 5.79 -26.02
C LYS A 337 20.45 4.73 -25.22
N GLU A 338 20.89 4.53 -23.99
CA GLU A 338 20.19 3.71 -23.00
C GLU A 338 19.04 4.52 -22.38
N ILE A 339 17.83 3.97 -22.36
CA ILE A 339 16.64 4.67 -21.88
C ILE A 339 15.91 3.80 -20.86
N SER A 340 15.70 4.35 -19.66
CA SER A 340 15.00 3.70 -18.56
C SER A 340 13.50 4.01 -18.62
N ILE A 341 12.67 2.99 -18.85
CA ILE A 341 11.21 3.11 -18.92
C ILE A 341 10.58 2.29 -17.79
N ALA A 342 9.78 2.92 -16.95
CA ALA A 342 9.02 2.27 -15.88
C ALA A 342 8.20 1.11 -16.44
N THR A 343 8.08 0.02 -15.68
CA THR A 343 7.21 -1.10 -16.09
C THR A 343 5.75 -0.67 -16.09
N ILE A 344 4.88 -1.46 -16.74
CA ILE A 344 3.43 -1.26 -16.68
C ILE A 344 2.93 -1.26 -15.23
N ASP A 345 3.48 -2.13 -14.36
CA ASP A 345 3.09 -2.20 -12.94
C ASP A 345 3.41 -0.88 -12.22
N THR A 346 4.63 -0.33 -12.43
CA THR A 346 5.01 0.99 -11.91
C THR A 346 4.09 2.08 -12.46
N MET A 347 3.93 2.18 -13.78
CA MET A 347 3.10 3.22 -14.39
C MET A 347 1.64 3.18 -13.90
N LEU A 348 1.03 2.00 -13.82
CA LEU A 348 -0.34 1.84 -13.33
C LEU A 348 -0.47 2.20 -11.84
N SER A 349 0.54 1.92 -11.02
CA SER A 349 0.54 2.37 -9.63
C SER A 349 0.49 3.90 -9.52
N PHE A 350 1.31 4.62 -10.29
CA PHE A 350 1.31 6.09 -10.29
C PHE A 350 0.03 6.67 -10.88
N TYR A 351 -0.39 6.21 -12.07
CA TYR A 351 -1.58 6.74 -12.74
C TYR A 351 -2.84 6.55 -11.89
N LEU A 352 -3.02 5.36 -11.30
CA LEU A 352 -4.18 5.10 -10.43
C LEU A 352 -4.06 5.77 -9.05
N ALA A 353 -2.87 6.23 -8.63
CA ALA A 353 -2.76 7.10 -7.45
C ALA A 353 -3.19 8.54 -7.80
N PHE A 354 -2.78 9.03 -8.98
CA PHE A 354 -3.02 10.42 -9.40
C PHE A 354 -4.50 10.78 -9.54
N ILE A 355 -5.37 9.82 -9.87
CA ILE A 355 -6.83 10.04 -9.97
C ILE A 355 -7.49 10.42 -8.64
N TYR A 356 -6.82 10.21 -7.51
CA TYR A 356 -7.30 10.55 -6.17
C TYR A 356 -6.79 11.89 -5.65
N THR A 357 -6.13 12.67 -6.52
CA THR A 357 -5.65 14.01 -6.20
C THR A 357 -6.54 15.08 -6.83
N LYS A 358 -6.77 16.18 -6.12
CA LYS A 358 -7.54 17.34 -6.59
C LYS A 358 -6.57 18.36 -7.21
N ARG A 359 -5.86 17.97 -8.26
CA ARG A 359 -4.87 18.83 -8.92
C ARG A 359 -5.32 19.17 -10.35
N PRO A 360 -5.46 20.46 -10.72
CA PRO A 360 -6.00 20.85 -12.03
C PRO A 360 -5.22 20.29 -13.24
N TYR A 361 -3.91 20.09 -13.10
CA TYR A 361 -3.06 19.53 -14.15
C TYR A 361 -3.19 17.99 -14.26
N LEU A 362 -3.73 17.31 -13.24
CA LEU A 362 -4.01 15.87 -13.26
C LEU A 362 -5.48 15.64 -13.64
N ASN A 363 -5.74 15.62 -14.94
CA ASN A 363 -7.07 15.30 -15.46
C ASN A 363 -7.39 13.81 -15.23
N LYS A 364 -8.33 13.52 -14.31
CA LYS A 364 -8.76 12.16 -13.93
C LYS A 364 -9.14 11.30 -15.13
N GLU A 365 -9.91 11.86 -16.05
CA GLU A 365 -10.42 11.18 -17.24
C GLU A 365 -9.28 10.75 -18.18
N ARG A 366 -8.38 11.67 -18.50
CA ARG A 366 -7.16 11.40 -19.29
C ARG A 366 -6.30 10.32 -18.65
N ILE A 367 -6.06 10.42 -17.35
CA ILE A 367 -5.23 9.45 -16.60
C ILE A 367 -5.87 8.06 -16.60
N LEU A 368 -7.19 7.98 -16.43
CA LEU A 368 -7.91 6.71 -16.50
C LEU A 368 -7.80 6.07 -17.89
N CYS A 369 -7.87 6.87 -18.96
CA CYS A 369 -7.65 6.36 -20.32
C CYS A 369 -6.20 5.90 -20.56
N MET A 370 -5.21 6.62 -20.04
CA MET A 370 -3.81 6.17 -20.09
C MET A 370 -3.60 4.87 -19.30
N ALA A 371 -4.27 4.72 -18.16
CA ALA A 371 -4.24 3.50 -17.37
C ALA A 371 -4.94 2.34 -18.10
N GLN A 372 -6.09 2.57 -18.72
CA GLN A 372 -6.78 1.56 -19.53
C GLN A 372 -5.89 1.10 -20.70
N PHE A 373 -5.25 2.04 -21.39
CA PHE A 373 -4.28 1.74 -22.45
C PHE A 373 -3.20 0.77 -21.99
N LEU A 374 -2.53 1.07 -20.86
CA LEU A 374 -1.47 0.22 -20.33
C LEU A 374 -2.01 -1.13 -19.86
N PHE A 375 -3.19 -1.13 -19.25
CA PHE A 375 -3.87 -2.34 -18.81
C PHE A 375 -4.16 -3.28 -19.98
N ASP A 376 -4.67 -2.77 -21.10
CA ASP A 376 -4.93 -3.55 -22.32
C ASP A 376 -3.64 -4.14 -22.88
N VAL A 377 -2.57 -3.33 -22.99
CA VAL A 377 -1.25 -3.80 -23.41
C VAL A 377 -0.75 -4.91 -22.48
N GLU A 378 -0.93 -4.76 -21.17
CA GLU A 378 -0.62 -5.81 -20.19
C GLU A 378 -1.42 -7.07 -20.50
N GLN A 379 -2.75 -6.98 -20.67
CA GLN A 379 -3.64 -8.14 -20.90
C GLN A 379 -3.22 -8.95 -22.12
N GLU A 380 -2.97 -8.29 -23.24
CA GLU A 380 -2.65 -8.92 -24.52
C GLU A 380 -1.25 -9.58 -24.50
N ASN A 381 -0.37 -9.13 -23.60
CA ASN A 381 1.05 -9.48 -23.62
C ASN A 381 1.57 -10.14 -22.31
N ARG A 382 0.68 -10.59 -21.41
CA ARG A 382 1.03 -11.06 -20.05
C ARG A 382 2.16 -12.10 -19.99
N LEU A 383 2.26 -12.97 -21.00
CA LEU A 383 3.21 -14.07 -21.07
C LEU A 383 4.50 -13.75 -21.83
N ASN A 384 4.63 -12.57 -22.44
CA ASN A 384 5.77 -12.27 -23.33
C ASN A 384 7.10 -12.13 -22.58
N GLN A 385 7.09 -11.53 -21.38
CA GLN A 385 8.24 -11.41 -20.46
C GLN A 385 9.58 -11.01 -21.11
N LYS A 386 9.54 -10.12 -22.11
CA LYS A 386 10.70 -9.71 -22.93
C LYS A 386 10.73 -8.19 -23.15
N GLY A 387 11.94 -7.64 -23.19
CA GLY A 387 12.17 -6.21 -23.44
C GLY A 387 11.32 -5.32 -22.53
N LEU A 388 10.62 -4.37 -23.13
CA LEU A 388 9.75 -3.44 -22.41
C LEU A 388 8.52 -4.11 -21.74
N LEU A 389 8.12 -5.30 -22.20
CA LEU A 389 7.02 -6.09 -21.64
C LEU A 389 7.47 -7.04 -20.52
N LYS A 390 8.74 -6.99 -20.12
CA LYS A 390 9.23 -7.76 -18.98
C LYS A 390 8.61 -7.20 -17.69
N ARG A 391 7.98 -8.08 -16.90
CA ARG A 391 7.42 -7.76 -15.59
C ARG A 391 8.20 -8.48 -14.50
N PHE A 392 7.95 -8.12 -13.25
CA PHE A 392 8.56 -8.80 -12.10
C PHE A 392 10.11 -8.78 -12.13
N THR A 393 10.67 -7.70 -12.70
CA THR A 393 12.11 -7.51 -12.79
C THR A 393 12.67 -6.98 -11.48
N MET A 394 13.90 -7.39 -11.14
CA MET A 394 14.63 -6.88 -9.97
C MET A 394 15.20 -5.47 -10.20
N ASN A 395 15.38 -5.06 -11.46
CA ASN A 395 15.89 -3.73 -11.77
C ASN A 395 14.86 -2.68 -11.33
N CYS A 396 15.24 -1.84 -10.38
CA CYS A 396 14.40 -0.78 -9.86
C CYS A 396 15.19 0.49 -9.56
N TYR A 397 14.47 1.59 -9.41
CA TYR A 397 15.01 2.92 -9.19
C TYR A 397 14.39 3.55 -7.94
N GLY A 398 15.22 4.19 -7.13
CA GLY A 398 14.87 4.65 -5.79
C GLY A 398 15.30 3.67 -4.70
N LYS A 399 14.91 3.96 -3.46
CA LYS A 399 15.32 3.19 -2.28
C LYS A 399 14.12 2.62 -1.56
N GLN A 400 14.08 1.30 -1.39
CA GLN A 400 13.04 0.65 -0.59
C GLN A 400 13.36 0.77 0.91
N SER A 401 12.37 1.15 1.71
CA SER A 401 12.48 1.11 3.17
C SER A 401 12.43 -0.34 3.65
N THR A 402 13.44 -0.76 4.42
CA THR A 402 13.53 -2.08 5.05
C THR A 402 12.98 -2.04 6.47
N ILE A 403 12.77 -3.23 7.07
CA ILE A 403 12.36 -3.33 8.48
C ILE A 403 13.40 -2.65 9.38
N GLU A 404 14.69 -2.77 9.05
CA GLU A 404 15.80 -2.16 9.76
C GLU A 404 15.76 -0.63 9.64
N SER A 405 15.53 -0.07 8.45
CA SER A 405 15.42 1.38 8.29
C SER A 405 14.19 1.96 9.00
N MET A 406 13.05 1.26 8.96
CA MET A 406 11.84 1.67 9.71
C MET A 406 12.08 1.64 11.22
N ARG A 407 12.79 0.64 11.74
CA ARG A 407 13.19 0.58 13.16
C ARG A 407 14.18 1.66 13.54
N ALA A 408 15.13 1.98 12.65
CA ALA A 408 16.09 3.06 12.86
C ALA A 408 15.39 4.42 12.91
N GLU A 409 14.46 4.68 11.99
CA GLU A 409 13.63 5.89 11.96
C GLU A 409 12.81 6.02 13.24
N LYS A 410 12.11 4.95 13.65
CA LYS A 410 11.39 4.93 14.92
C LYS A 410 12.29 5.19 16.12
N THR A 411 13.50 4.65 16.12
CA THR A 411 14.46 4.90 17.22
C THR A 411 14.91 6.36 17.26
N ALA A 412 15.14 6.97 16.09
CA ALA A 412 15.46 8.40 15.99
C ALA A 412 14.29 9.26 16.48
N LYS A 413 13.07 8.98 16.01
CA LYS A 413 11.84 9.68 16.45
C LYS A 413 11.56 9.50 17.93
N TYR A 414 11.86 8.35 18.50
CA TYR A 414 11.70 8.12 19.93
C TYR A 414 12.65 8.99 20.76
N LYS A 415 13.89 9.19 20.31
CA LYS A 415 14.84 10.11 20.96
C LYS A 415 14.41 11.57 20.82
N GLU A 416 13.90 11.94 19.66
CA GLU A 416 13.40 13.30 19.37
C GLU A 416 12.18 13.65 20.22
N LEU A 417 11.27 12.69 20.42
CA LEU A 417 9.97 12.91 21.06
C LEU A 417 9.91 12.41 22.52
N SER A 418 11.02 11.95 23.12
CA SER A 418 11.01 11.33 24.45
C SER A 418 10.41 12.21 25.54
N ASP A 419 10.60 13.51 25.42
CA ASP A 419 10.12 14.52 26.38
C ASP A 419 8.70 14.99 26.09
N LYS A 420 8.12 14.58 24.95
CA LYS A 420 6.77 14.94 24.49
C LYS A 420 5.75 13.80 24.66
N ARG A 421 6.01 12.86 25.57
CA ARG A 421 5.09 11.73 25.84
C ARG A 421 3.68 12.21 26.17
N GLY A 422 2.67 11.58 25.55
CA GLY A 422 1.26 11.93 25.71
C GLY A 422 0.78 13.08 24.83
N THR A 423 1.65 13.66 23.99
CA THR A 423 1.23 14.56 22.91
C THR A 423 0.70 13.76 21.71
N TYR A 424 -0.12 14.40 20.88
CA TYR A 424 -0.60 13.83 19.62
C TYR A 424 0.55 13.35 18.73
N GLU A 425 1.59 14.19 18.58
CA GLU A 425 2.78 13.87 17.78
C GLU A 425 3.48 12.60 18.27
N TYR A 426 3.68 12.45 19.58
CA TYR A 426 4.29 11.25 20.16
C TYR A 426 3.41 10.01 19.94
N ASP A 427 2.10 10.14 20.18
CA ASP A 427 1.16 9.03 20.07
C ASP A 427 1.04 8.53 18.61
N MET A 428 1.16 9.42 17.62
CA MET A 428 1.18 9.01 16.20
C MET A 428 2.30 8.02 15.85
N TRP A 429 3.41 8.04 16.59
CA TRP A 429 4.54 7.13 16.42
C TRP A 429 4.53 5.94 17.38
N PHE A 430 4.12 6.19 18.63
CA PHE A 430 4.39 5.30 19.76
C PHE A 430 3.18 5.08 20.67
N LEU A 431 1.95 5.25 20.15
CA LEU A 431 0.74 4.96 20.90
C LEU A 431 0.85 3.63 21.63
N LYS A 432 0.55 3.67 22.93
CA LYS A 432 0.28 2.50 23.75
C LYS A 432 -0.86 2.86 24.69
N TYR A 433 -2.07 2.50 24.29
CA TYR A 433 -3.30 2.83 24.96
C TYR A 433 -4.01 1.56 25.41
N SER A 434 -4.43 1.55 26.67
CA SER A 434 -5.26 0.49 27.23
C SER A 434 -6.28 1.16 28.16
N PRO A 435 -7.59 1.03 27.86
CA PRO A 435 -8.63 1.75 28.60
C PRO A 435 -8.61 1.45 30.11
N SER A 436 -8.31 0.20 30.50
CA SER A 436 -8.22 -0.20 31.91
C SER A 436 -7.25 0.68 32.71
N TYR A 437 -6.03 0.88 32.19
CA TYR A 437 -5.03 1.75 32.81
C TYR A 437 -5.35 3.26 32.70
N ALA A 438 -6.06 3.67 31.64
CA ALA A 438 -6.43 5.07 31.44
C ALA A 438 -7.54 5.50 32.42
N HIS A 439 -8.52 4.64 32.65
CA HIS A 439 -9.60 4.87 33.62
C HIS A 439 -9.09 4.82 35.08
N GLU A 440 -8.11 3.97 35.40
CA GLU A 440 -7.46 3.97 36.71
C GLU A 440 -6.73 5.30 37.03
N LYS A 441 -6.19 5.99 36.02
CA LYS A 441 -5.51 7.29 36.19
C LYS A 441 -6.48 8.48 36.28
N THR A 442 -7.68 8.37 35.73
CA THR A 442 -8.67 9.45 35.67
C THR A 442 -9.78 9.32 36.72
N GLY A 443 -9.91 8.14 37.36
CA GLY A 443 -10.86 7.88 38.43
C GLY A 443 -10.48 8.53 39.77
N LYS A 444 -11.24 9.57 40.17
CA LYS A 444 -11.45 9.92 41.57
C LYS A 444 -11.73 8.64 42.37
N LYS A 445 -10.99 8.44 43.46
CA LYS A 445 -11.29 7.41 44.48
C LYS A 445 -12.77 7.50 44.87
N SER A 446 -13.58 6.60 44.35
CA SER A 446 -14.92 6.32 44.84
C SER A 446 -14.79 5.09 45.75
N PRO A 447 -15.43 5.08 46.94
CA PRO A 447 -15.07 4.17 48.00
C PRO A 447 -15.42 2.73 47.64
N ALA A 448 -14.47 1.84 47.94
CA ALA A 448 -14.57 0.40 47.70
C ALA A 448 -15.87 -0.19 48.26
N ALA A 449 -16.63 -0.87 47.40
CA ALA A 449 -17.63 -1.83 47.86
C ALA A 449 -16.90 -3.01 48.52
N SER A 450 -17.00 -3.10 49.83
CA SER A 450 -16.40 -4.17 50.62
C SER A 450 -16.99 -5.53 50.23
N LYS A 451 -16.22 -6.38 49.56
CA LYS A 451 -16.44 -7.83 49.61
C LYS A 451 -15.49 -8.42 50.63
N SER A 452 -16.05 -8.76 51.78
CA SER A 452 -15.40 -9.50 52.86
C SER A 452 -14.90 -10.85 52.32
N MET A 453 -13.58 -11.03 52.25
CA MET A 453 -12.95 -12.36 52.17
C MET A 453 -12.50 -12.79 53.56
N ARG A 454 -13.09 -13.89 54.02
CA ARG A 454 -12.72 -14.64 55.23
C ARG A 454 -11.24 -15.05 55.14
N LYS A 455 -10.41 -14.55 56.06
CA LYS A 455 -9.03 -15.01 56.26
C LYS A 455 -9.04 -16.45 56.82
N GLN A 456 -8.47 -17.40 56.08
CA GLN A 456 -7.87 -18.59 56.68
C GLN A 456 -6.38 -18.33 56.90
N GLN A 457 -5.98 -18.36 58.17
CA GLN A 457 -4.59 -18.36 58.61
C GLN A 457 -3.92 -19.66 58.19
N GLN A 458 -2.71 -19.59 57.64
CA GLN A 458 -1.73 -20.65 57.80
C GLN A 458 -0.31 -20.09 57.89
N GLN A 459 0.44 -20.71 58.80
CA GLN A 459 1.66 -20.24 59.45
C GLN A 459 2.90 -20.32 58.54
N LYS A 460 3.86 -19.43 58.79
CA LYS A 460 5.21 -19.45 58.19
C LYS A 460 6.05 -20.62 58.72
N PRO A 461 6.86 -21.27 57.88
CA PRO A 461 8.10 -21.91 58.33
C PRO A 461 9.35 -21.13 57.89
N GLN A 462 10.33 -21.14 58.80
CA GLN A 462 11.63 -20.49 58.74
C GLN A 462 12.55 -20.94 57.60
N LYS A 463 13.41 -20.01 57.19
CA LYS A 463 14.61 -20.18 56.36
C LYS A 463 15.54 -21.29 56.90
N LYS A 464 15.94 -22.22 56.04
CA LYS A 464 17.23 -22.92 56.16
C LYS A 464 18.06 -22.73 54.90
N ARG A 465 19.30 -22.32 55.13
CA ARG A 465 20.39 -22.08 54.18
C ARG A 465 21.02 -23.42 53.83
N THR A 466 21.16 -23.77 52.55
CA THR A 466 22.20 -24.74 52.15
C THR A 466 22.72 -24.53 50.73
N GLN A 467 24.05 -24.56 50.69
CA GLN A 467 25.07 -24.41 49.65
C GLN A 467 24.76 -24.84 48.20
N GLN A 468 25.26 -23.99 47.28
CA GLN A 468 25.51 -24.27 45.87
C GLN A 468 26.50 -25.43 45.69
N LYS A 469 26.15 -26.38 44.81
CA LYS A 469 27.13 -27.21 44.09
C LYS A 469 26.88 -27.07 42.58
N THR A 470 27.86 -26.48 41.91
CA THR A 470 28.01 -26.45 40.47
C THR A 470 28.17 -27.86 39.89
N LYS A 471 27.35 -28.21 38.90
CA LYS A 471 27.67 -29.27 37.93
C LYS A 471 27.51 -28.72 36.51
N LYS A 472 28.64 -28.64 35.80
CA LYS A 472 28.74 -28.52 34.35
C LYS A 472 28.05 -29.72 33.70
N VAL A 473 27.21 -29.49 32.70
CA VAL A 473 26.92 -30.48 31.66
C VAL A 473 26.98 -29.76 30.30
N ARG A 474 27.90 -30.25 29.46
CA ARG A 474 28.05 -29.94 28.03
C ARG A 474 26.78 -30.37 27.30
N PHE A 475 26.25 -29.53 26.42
CA PHE A 475 25.42 -30.01 25.31
C PHE A 475 26.24 -29.95 24.01
N LEU A 476 26.37 -31.13 23.42
CA LEU A 476 26.93 -31.38 22.10
C LEU A 476 26.01 -30.77 21.04
N ASN A 477 26.62 -30.15 20.05
CA ASN A 477 26.08 -30.08 18.69
C ASN A 477 25.90 -31.51 18.16
N ILE A 478 24.78 -31.77 17.49
CA ILE A 478 24.65 -32.73 16.39
C ILE A 478 23.32 -32.44 15.67
N PHE A 479 23.49 -32.05 14.40
CA PHE A 479 22.59 -31.96 13.23
C PHE A 479 21.18 -31.38 13.36
#